data_AF-A0A8H3DGA2-F1
#
_entry.id   AF-A0A8H3DGA2-F1
#
_cell.length_a   1.000
_cell.length_b   1.000
_cell.length_c   1.000
_cell.angle_alpha   90.00
_cell.angle_beta   90.00
_cell.angle_gamma   90.00
#
_symmetry.space_group_name_H-M   'P 1'
#
loop_
_entity.id
_entity.type
_entity.pdbx_description
1 polymer ?
#
loop_
_entity_poly.entity_id
_entity_poly.type
_entity_poly.pdbx_seq_one_letter_code
_entity_poly.pdbx_strand_id
1 'polypeptide(L)'
;MRYLNSVNSHASLQNTMLLATALRIGLLAYGDYHDRHSSLKYTDVDYRVFSDASYFITHPAPNNLAQGILARAMSWSLGDPYTRATYRYTPLLALLMIPNGLWHPAIGKIVFALCDLLVGFILYRIYTRAGSVSRSKNSIPEATKSTSAEKDASATQKSAVLLVGALWLLNPMVANISTRGSAESVLGAMVVTTHSLILADRLDWAAVMFGLQARADPVLLGFVNSTKASVCANFGFIILRFRGADVCDLGASVS
;
A
#
# COMPACT_ATOMS: atom_id res chain seq x y z
N MET A 1 -7.35 6.98 33.50
CA MET A 1 -8.29 6.74 32.37
C MET A 1 -7.65 6.77 30.97
N ARG A 2 -6.60 7.56 30.67
CA ARG A 2 -5.94 7.53 29.33
C ARG A 2 -5.23 6.19 29.03
N TYR A 3 -4.58 5.59 30.04
CA TYR A 3 -3.86 4.33 29.89
C TYR A 3 -4.78 3.15 29.51
N LEU A 4 -5.87 2.94 30.27
CA LEU A 4 -6.86 1.88 30.01
C LEU A 4 -7.50 1.99 28.61
N ASN A 5 -7.79 3.21 28.16
CA ASN A 5 -8.33 3.45 26.82
C ASN A 5 -7.31 3.20 25.69
N SER A 6 -6.03 3.44 25.94
CA SER A 6 -4.96 3.09 24.98
C SER A 6 -4.84 1.57 24.87
N VAL A 7 -4.80 0.87 26.02
CA VAL A 7 -4.69 -0.59 26.08
C VAL A 7 -5.85 -1.28 25.36
N ASN A 8 -7.10 -0.85 25.57
CA ASN A 8 -8.26 -1.41 24.86
C ASN A 8 -8.25 -1.15 23.34
N SER A 9 -7.74 0.01 22.91
CA SER A 9 -7.63 0.33 21.48
C SER A 9 -6.59 -0.53 20.78
N HIS A 10 -5.44 -0.77 21.43
CA HIS A 10 -4.40 -1.64 20.89
C HIS A 10 -4.86 -3.10 20.86
N ALA A 11 -5.54 -3.58 21.90
CA ALA A 11 -6.10 -4.93 21.95
C ALA A 11 -7.16 -5.15 20.85
N SER A 12 -8.01 -4.15 20.58
CA SER A 12 -9.03 -4.26 19.51
C SER A 12 -8.40 -4.31 18.11
N LEU A 13 -7.37 -3.50 17.83
CA LEU A 13 -6.64 -3.58 16.56
C LEU A 13 -5.92 -4.93 16.41
N GLN A 14 -5.23 -5.38 17.46
CA GLN A 14 -4.51 -6.65 17.46
C GLN A 14 -5.47 -7.81 17.18
N ASN A 15 -6.63 -7.85 17.83
CA ASN A 15 -7.63 -8.88 17.58
C ASN A 15 -8.15 -8.84 16.14
N THR A 16 -8.45 -7.67 15.59
CA THR A 16 -8.87 -7.54 14.18
C THR A 16 -7.78 -7.99 13.22
N MET A 17 -6.51 -7.63 13.46
CA MET A 17 -5.37 -8.06 12.65
C MET A 17 -5.14 -9.57 12.76
N LEU A 18 -5.27 -10.15 13.95
CA LEU A 18 -5.15 -11.59 14.18
C LEU A 18 -6.26 -12.36 13.43
N LEU A 19 -7.52 -11.92 13.55
CA LEU A 19 -8.63 -12.51 12.82
C LEU A 19 -8.44 -12.39 11.30
N ALA A 20 -8.00 -11.22 10.81
CA ALA A 20 -7.73 -10.99 9.40
C ALA A 20 -6.56 -11.84 8.86
N THR A 21 -5.55 -12.10 9.70
CA THR A 21 -4.43 -12.97 9.38
C THR A 21 -4.86 -14.44 9.36
N ALA A 22 -5.62 -14.89 10.37
CA ALA A 22 -6.17 -16.24 10.44
C ALA A 22 -7.08 -16.54 9.24
N LEU A 23 -7.93 -15.58 8.86
CA LEU A 23 -8.77 -15.67 7.66
C LEU A 23 -7.92 -15.88 6.39
N ARG A 24 -6.85 -15.10 6.21
CA ARG A 24 -5.95 -15.22 5.04
C ARG A 24 -5.18 -16.54 5.05
N ILE A 25 -4.69 -16.99 6.19
CA ILE A 25 -4.03 -18.30 6.31
C ILE A 25 -5.01 -19.43 5.93
N GLY A 26 -6.25 -19.37 6.43
CA GLY A 26 -7.30 -20.33 6.09
C GLY A 26 -7.61 -20.34 4.58
N LEU A 27 -7.73 -19.16 3.96
CA LEU A 27 -7.96 -19.04 2.51
C LEU A 27 -6.77 -19.51 1.68
N LEU A 28 -5.53 -19.27 2.12
CA LEU A 28 -4.33 -19.77 1.44
C LEU A 28 -4.27 -21.30 1.48
N ALA A 29 -4.53 -21.90 2.65
CA ALA A 29 -4.59 -23.35 2.80
C ALA A 29 -5.75 -23.96 1.98
N TYR A 30 -6.92 -23.34 2.02
CA TYR A 30 -8.06 -23.73 1.19
C TYR A 30 -7.74 -23.62 -0.31
N GLY A 31 -7.10 -22.55 -0.74
CA GLY A 31 -6.72 -22.34 -2.14
C GLY A 31 -5.74 -23.40 -2.64
N ASP A 32 -4.75 -23.78 -1.83
CA ASP A 32 -3.82 -24.86 -2.13
C ASP A 32 -4.51 -26.24 -2.20
N TYR A 33 -5.43 -26.51 -1.26
CA TYR A 33 -6.27 -27.71 -1.31
C TYR A 33 -7.15 -27.74 -2.57
N HIS A 34 -7.84 -26.64 -2.87
CA HIS A 34 -8.73 -26.52 -4.02
C HIS A 34 -7.99 -26.71 -5.34
N ASP A 35 -6.82 -26.09 -5.48
CA ASP A 35 -6.00 -26.20 -6.70
C ASP A 35 -5.52 -27.62 -6.99
N ARG A 36 -5.40 -28.48 -5.97
CA ARG A 36 -5.03 -29.89 -6.14
C ARG A 36 -6.20 -30.78 -6.54
N HIS A 37 -7.41 -30.48 -6.06
CA HIS A 37 -8.58 -31.37 -6.21
C HIS A 37 -9.56 -30.91 -7.30
N SER A 38 -9.53 -29.64 -7.69
CA SER A 38 -10.44 -29.06 -8.68
C SER A 38 -9.77 -28.87 -10.05
N SER A 39 -10.55 -29.04 -11.12
CA SER A 39 -10.15 -28.68 -12.49
C SER A 39 -10.06 -27.17 -12.66
N LEU A 40 -11.00 -26.43 -12.07
CA LEU A 40 -10.98 -24.97 -11.99
C LEU A 40 -10.04 -24.53 -10.87
N LYS A 41 -9.10 -23.66 -11.21
CA LYS A 41 -8.08 -23.21 -10.26
C LYS A 41 -8.57 -22.01 -9.47
N TYR A 42 -8.34 -22.06 -8.16
CA TYR A 42 -8.53 -20.95 -7.24
C TYR A 42 -7.48 -19.88 -7.48
N THR A 43 -6.22 -20.26 -7.68
CA THR A 43 -5.14 -19.32 -7.98
C THR A 43 -5.40 -18.57 -9.28
N ASP A 44 -5.15 -17.26 -9.24
CA ASP A 44 -5.26 -16.40 -10.40
C ASP A 44 -4.28 -16.81 -11.51
N VAL A 45 -4.67 -16.60 -12.77
CA VAL A 45 -3.84 -16.90 -13.94
C VAL A 45 -2.59 -16.02 -13.95
N ASP A 46 -2.74 -14.76 -13.52
CA ASP A 46 -1.66 -13.78 -13.48
C ASP A 46 -0.55 -14.19 -12.50
N TYR A 47 -0.90 -14.88 -11.41
CA TYR A 47 0.08 -15.37 -10.43
C TYR A 47 1.10 -16.33 -11.06
N ARG A 48 0.65 -17.16 -12.00
CA ARG A 48 1.52 -18.06 -12.75
C ARG A 48 2.40 -17.30 -13.72
N VAL A 49 1.85 -16.27 -14.38
CA VAL A 49 2.62 -15.39 -15.27
C VAL A 49 3.74 -14.67 -14.51
N PHE A 50 3.51 -14.24 -13.26
CA PHE A 50 4.56 -13.63 -12.45
C PHE A 50 5.65 -14.62 -12.04
N SER A 51 5.25 -15.84 -11.67
CA SER A 51 6.18 -16.89 -11.26
C SER A 51 7.02 -17.41 -12.43
N ASP A 52 6.44 -17.47 -13.63
CA ASP A 52 7.17 -17.80 -14.85
C ASP A 52 8.15 -16.69 -15.24
N ALA A 53 7.77 -15.42 -15.07
CA ALA A 53 8.68 -14.29 -15.29
C ALA A 53 9.86 -14.29 -14.29
N SER A 54 9.62 -14.64 -13.02
CA SER A 54 10.70 -14.76 -12.04
C SER A 54 11.64 -15.95 -12.33
N TYR A 55 11.12 -17.02 -12.93
CA TYR A 55 11.93 -18.10 -13.45
C TYR A 55 12.89 -17.62 -14.55
N PHE A 56 12.43 -16.81 -15.51
CA PHE A 56 13.31 -16.22 -16.54
C PHE A 56 14.38 -15.29 -15.97
N ILE A 57 14.12 -14.61 -14.84
CA ILE A 57 15.14 -13.79 -14.17
C ILE A 57 16.26 -14.67 -13.59
N THR A 58 15.89 -15.79 -12.98
CA THR A 58 16.83 -16.70 -12.28
C THR A 58 17.56 -17.66 -13.21
N HIS A 59 17.03 -17.89 -14.43
CA HIS A 59 17.63 -18.75 -15.45
C HIS A 59 18.03 -17.89 -16.67
N PRO A 60 19.12 -17.09 -16.55
CA PRO A 60 19.61 -16.29 -17.66
C PRO A 60 20.07 -17.22 -18.80
N ALA A 61 19.70 -16.86 -20.03
CA ALA A 61 20.15 -17.53 -21.24
C ALA A 61 20.71 -16.48 -22.21
N PRO A 62 21.54 -16.85 -23.20
CA PRO A 62 22.14 -15.87 -24.13
C PRO A 62 21.11 -14.99 -24.87
N ASN A 63 19.90 -15.50 -25.07
CA ASN A 63 18.76 -14.82 -25.68
C ASN A 63 17.81 -14.12 -24.68
N ASN A 64 18.11 -14.21 -23.38
CA ASN A 64 17.30 -13.73 -22.28
C ASN A 64 18.20 -13.09 -21.22
N LEU A 65 18.75 -11.92 -21.54
CA LEU A 65 19.60 -11.13 -20.65
C LEU A 65 18.91 -9.80 -20.37
N ALA A 66 18.78 -9.47 -19.08
CA ALA A 66 18.19 -8.22 -18.66
C ALA A 66 19.06 -7.04 -19.08
N GLN A 67 18.42 -6.02 -19.66
CA GLN A 67 19.07 -4.76 -20.02
C GLN A 67 18.58 -3.67 -19.07
N GLY A 68 19.49 -3.01 -18.35
CA GLY A 68 19.12 -1.88 -17.50
C GLY A 68 20.14 -1.52 -16.44
N ILE A 69 19.91 -0.37 -15.79
CA ILE A 69 20.78 0.13 -14.71
C ILE A 69 20.83 -0.88 -13.56
N LEU A 70 19.70 -1.48 -13.18
CA LEU A 70 19.65 -2.48 -12.12
C LEU A 70 20.43 -3.75 -12.47
N ALA A 71 20.34 -4.24 -13.71
CA ALA A 71 21.10 -5.39 -14.18
C ALA A 71 22.61 -5.11 -14.31
N ARG A 72 23.01 -3.85 -14.50
CA ARG A 72 24.42 -3.44 -14.51
C ARG A 72 24.96 -3.19 -13.11
N ALA A 73 24.13 -2.68 -12.20
CA ALA A 73 24.48 -2.36 -10.83
C ALA A 73 24.56 -3.62 -9.95
N MET A 74 23.60 -4.53 -10.08
CA MET A 74 23.72 -5.88 -9.52
C MET A 74 24.55 -6.68 -10.50
N SER A 75 25.85 -6.90 -10.23
CA SER A 75 26.82 -7.60 -11.11
C SER A 75 26.51 -9.10 -11.36
N TRP A 76 25.24 -9.48 -11.35
CA TRP A 76 24.70 -10.80 -11.64
C TRP A 76 24.14 -10.83 -13.06
N SER A 77 24.37 -11.93 -13.77
CA SER A 77 23.67 -12.23 -15.02
C SER A 77 22.20 -12.51 -14.69
N LEU A 78 21.35 -11.48 -14.71
CA LEU A 78 19.89 -11.63 -14.60
C LEU A 78 19.29 -11.80 -15.99
N GLY A 79 18.28 -12.65 -16.09
CA GLY A 79 17.45 -12.73 -17.29
C GLY A 79 16.35 -11.66 -17.32
N ASP A 80 15.82 -11.40 -18.51
CA ASP A 80 14.75 -10.44 -18.75
C ASP A 80 13.37 -11.08 -18.45
N PRO A 81 12.57 -10.54 -17.50
CA PRO A 81 11.22 -11.06 -17.23
C PRO A 81 10.28 -10.93 -18.44
N TYR A 82 10.54 -10.00 -19.36
CA TYR A 82 9.71 -9.78 -20.55
C TYR A 82 9.92 -10.84 -21.66
N THR A 83 10.90 -11.73 -21.51
CA THR A 83 11.03 -12.91 -22.36
C THR A 83 9.77 -13.79 -22.32
N ARG A 84 9.00 -13.71 -21.23
CA ARG A 84 7.65 -14.29 -21.19
C ARG A 84 6.67 -13.41 -21.97
N ALA A 85 6.19 -13.92 -23.11
CA ALA A 85 5.30 -13.20 -24.04
C ALA A 85 4.02 -12.58 -23.43
N THR A 86 3.50 -13.12 -22.32
CA THR A 86 2.29 -12.61 -21.65
C THR A 86 2.57 -11.74 -20.44
N TYR A 87 3.84 -11.43 -20.14
CA TYR A 87 4.21 -10.63 -18.97
C TYR A 87 4.11 -9.13 -19.28
N ARG A 88 3.17 -8.46 -18.62
CA ARG A 88 2.85 -7.03 -18.84
C ARG A 88 3.09 -6.13 -17.62
N TYR A 89 3.68 -6.67 -16.56
CA TYR A 89 3.78 -6.01 -15.27
C TYR A 89 5.18 -5.43 -15.04
N THR A 90 5.36 -4.63 -13.98
CA THR A 90 6.67 -4.05 -13.62
C THR A 90 7.69 -5.15 -13.31
N PRO A 91 8.94 -5.04 -13.78
CA PRO A 91 9.95 -6.08 -13.54
C PRO A 91 10.27 -6.23 -12.05
N LEU A 92 9.98 -5.21 -11.23
CA LEU A 92 10.06 -5.30 -9.77
C LEU A 92 9.13 -6.37 -9.19
N LEU A 93 7.94 -6.55 -9.77
CA LEU A 93 7.00 -7.57 -9.33
C LEU A 93 7.55 -8.97 -9.64
N ALA A 94 8.18 -9.18 -10.80
CA ALA A 94 8.86 -10.44 -11.09
C ALA A 94 10.04 -10.70 -10.14
N LEU A 95 10.82 -9.67 -9.80
CA LEU A 95 11.87 -9.77 -8.78
C LEU A 95 11.31 -10.17 -7.41
N LEU A 96 10.18 -9.59 -7.01
CA LEU A 96 9.49 -9.92 -5.76
C LEU A 96 9.05 -11.39 -5.72
N MET A 97 8.77 -11.99 -6.87
CA MET A 97 8.34 -13.38 -7.02
C MET A 97 9.50 -14.39 -7.17
N ILE A 98 10.77 -13.95 -7.14
CA ILE A 98 11.93 -14.87 -7.18
C ILE A 98 11.86 -15.97 -6.10
N PRO A 99 11.49 -15.69 -4.83
CA PRO A 99 11.40 -16.72 -3.80
C PRO A 99 10.41 -17.85 -4.11
N ASN A 100 9.44 -17.63 -5.02
CA ASN A 100 8.45 -18.66 -5.39
C ASN A 100 9.12 -19.88 -6.02
N GLY A 101 10.11 -19.67 -6.89
CA GLY A 101 10.83 -20.73 -7.57
C GLY A 101 11.93 -21.36 -6.71
N LEU A 102 12.42 -20.64 -5.71
CA LEU A 102 13.53 -21.09 -4.86
C LEU A 102 13.06 -21.88 -3.63
N TRP A 103 11.94 -21.52 -3.02
CA TRP A 103 11.51 -22.07 -1.73
C TRP A 103 10.14 -22.72 -1.79
N HIS A 104 9.10 -21.96 -2.17
CA HIS A 104 7.73 -22.49 -2.23
C HIS A 104 6.81 -21.62 -3.11
N PRO A 105 5.96 -22.22 -3.97
CA PRO A 105 5.08 -21.47 -4.88
C PRO A 105 4.08 -20.53 -4.19
N ALA A 106 3.77 -20.73 -2.91
CA ALA A 106 2.81 -19.90 -2.17
C ALA A 106 3.43 -18.61 -1.57
N ILE A 107 4.75 -18.42 -1.63
CA ILE A 107 5.40 -17.28 -0.96
C ILE A 107 4.89 -15.93 -1.49
N GLY A 108 4.73 -15.81 -2.81
CA GLY A 108 4.20 -14.60 -3.41
C GLY A 108 2.79 -14.26 -2.92
N LYS A 109 1.93 -15.27 -2.75
CA LYS A 109 0.59 -15.08 -2.15
C LYS A 109 0.67 -14.62 -0.70
N ILE A 110 1.65 -15.12 0.07
CA ILE A 110 1.90 -14.66 1.43
C ILE A 110 2.33 -13.19 1.42
N VAL A 111 3.24 -12.81 0.53
CA VAL A 111 3.67 -11.40 0.37
C VAL A 111 2.48 -10.50 0.02
N PHE A 112 1.62 -10.92 -0.89
CA PHE A 112 0.41 -10.17 -1.28
C PHE A 112 -0.58 -10.04 -0.12
N ALA A 113 -0.82 -11.13 0.63
CA ALA A 113 -1.63 -11.10 1.83
C ALA A 113 -1.05 -10.17 2.92
N LEU A 114 0.28 -10.13 3.07
CA LEU A 114 0.96 -9.21 4.00
C LEU A 114 0.83 -7.75 3.55
N CYS A 115 0.95 -7.45 2.26
CA CYS A 115 0.69 -6.11 1.72
C CYS A 115 -0.74 -5.63 2.01
N ASP A 116 -1.72 -6.51 1.89
CA ASP A 116 -3.12 -6.24 2.23
C ASP A 116 -3.33 -5.93 3.73
N LEU A 117 -2.68 -6.70 4.61
CA LEU A 117 -2.70 -6.45 6.05
C LEU A 117 -2.02 -5.11 6.39
N LEU A 118 -0.93 -4.79 5.69
CA LEU A 118 -0.25 -3.50 5.82
C LEU A 118 -1.15 -2.34 5.41
N VAL A 119 -1.91 -2.45 4.31
CA VAL A 119 -2.90 -1.44 3.90
C VAL A 119 -3.90 -1.18 5.02
N GLY A 120 -4.52 -2.22 5.56
CA GLY A 120 -5.48 -2.08 6.66
C GLY A 120 -4.87 -1.43 7.90
N PHE A 121 -3.63 -1.76 8.24
CA PHE A 121 -2.90 -1.14 9.34
C PHE A 121 -2.62 0.35 9.10
N ILE A 122 -2.16 0.73 7.91
CA ILE A 122 -1.87 2.13 7.57
C ILE A 122 -3.16 2.95 7.54
N LEU A 123 -4.26 2.41 6.99
CA LEU A 123 -5.57 3.07 7.02
C LEU A 123 -6.00 3.35 8.47
N TYR A 124 -5.93 2.36 9.35
CA TYR A 124 -6.22 2.56 10.78
C TYR A 124 -5.35 3.68 11.39
N ARG A 125 -4.05 3.72 11.07
CA ARG A 125 -3.13 4.77 11.51
C ARG A 125 -3.50 6.16 10.99
N ILE A 126 -4.00 6.27 9.76
CA ILE A 126 -4.45 7.54 9.15
C ILE A 126 -5.73 8.02 9.84
N TYR A 127 -6.75 7.16 9.95
CA TYR A 127 -8.03 7.54 10.53
C TYR A 127 -7.95 7.87 12.02
N THR A 128 -7.10 7.19 12.79
CA THR A 128 -6.85 7.53 14.20
C THR A 128 -6.21 8.91 14.36
N ARG A 129 -5.31 9.30 13.45
CA ARG A 129 -4.71 10.64 13.43
C ARG A 129 -5.72 11.70 12.98
N ALA A 130 -6.44 11.46 11.89
CA ALA A 130 -7.44 12.39 11.37
C ALA A 130 -8.58 12.67 12.37
N GLY A 131 -9.08 11.63 13.05
CA GLY A 131 -10.10 11.77 14.08
C GLY A 131 -9.64 12.62 15.28
N SER A 132 -8.36 12.61 15.60
CA SER A 132 -7.77 13.43 16.68
C SER A 132 -7.69 14.92 16.29
N VAL A 133 -7.42 15.21 15.01
CA VAL A 133 -7.36 16.59 14.48
C VAL A 133 -8.74 17.24 14.41
N SER A 134 -9.77 16.51 13.96
CA SER A 134 -11.17 17.00 13.98
C SER A 134 -11.64 17.36 15.39
N ARG A 135 -11.16 16.66 16.42
CA ARG A 135 -11.51 16.96 17.81
C ARG A 135 -10.86 18.25 18.30
N SER A 136 -9.62 18.54 17.89
CA SER A 136 -8.90 19.74 18.29
C SER A 136 -9.46 21.02 17.68
N LYS A 137 -10.09 20.96 16.49
CA LYS A 137 -10.74 22.13 15.86
C LYS A 137 -12.09 22.47 16.48
N ASN A 138 -12.80 21.48 17.03
CA ASN A 138 -14.09 21.69 17.68
C ASN A 138 -13.97 22.17 19.14
N SER A 139 -12.78 22.19 19.72
CA SER A 139 -12.52 22.75 21.05
C SER A 139 -12.04 24.21 20.96
N ILE A 140 -12.94 25.12 20.59
CA ILE A 140 -12.81 26.52 21.02
C ILE A 140 -13.22 26.55 22.50
N PRO A 141 -12.46 27.19 23.41
CA PRO A 141 -12.64 27.01 24.83
C PRO A 141 -13.83 27.83 25.33
N GLU A 142 -15.00 27.22 25.40
CA GLU A 142 -16.04 27.67 26.32
C GLU A 142 -16.06 26.72 27.52
N ALA A 143 -15.69 27.27 28.67
CA ALA A 143 -15.47 26.54 29.90
C ALA A 143 -16.78 25.97 30.46
N THR A 144 -17.20 24.78 29.99
CA THR A 144 -18.40 24.14 30.53
C THR A 144 -18.22 22.63 30.64
N LYS A 145 -18.07 22.20 31.90
CA LYS A 145 -18.19 20.85 32.49
C LYS A 145 -18.31 19.66 31.51
N SER A 146 -17.31 18.79 31.54
CA SER A 146 -17.30 17.46 30.91
C SER A 146 -18.54 16.64 31.28
N THR A 147 -19.50 16.55 30.36
CA THR A 147 -20.73 15.76 30.51
C THR A 147 -20.54 14.34 29.98
N SER A 148 -21.36 13.39 30.47
CA SER A 148 -21.40 11.99 30.00
C SER A 148 -21.51 11.86 28.47
N ALA A 149 -22.22 12.79 27.82
CA ALA A 149 -22.37 12.87 26.37
C ALA A 149 -21.04 13.00 25.60
N GLU A 150 -20.03 13.67 26.20
CA GLU A 150 -18.72 13.88 25.58
C GLU A 150 -17.83 12.61 25.66
N LYS A 151 -18.04 11.79 26.69
CA LYS A 151 -17.45 10.44 26.78
C LYS A 151 -18.06 9.52 25.74
N ASP A 152 -19.37 9.57 25.55
CA ASP A 152 -20.09 8.72 24.60
C ASP A 152 -19.73 9.05 23.15
N ALA A 153 -19.66 10.34 22.80
CA ALA A 153 -19.20 10.77 21.47
C ALA A 153 -17.77 10.28 21.16
N SER A 154 -16.89 10.30 22.17
CA SER A 154 -15.50 9.83 22.02
C SER A 154 -15.34 8.32 21.94
N ALA A 155 -16.27 7.55 22.54
CA ALA A 155 -16.33 6.11 22.42
C ALA A 155 -16.84 5.71 21.03
N THR A 156 -17.92 6.36 20.56
CA THR A 156 -18.50 6.16 19.23
C THR A 156 -17.51 6.44 18.10
N GLN A 157 -16.72 7.50 18.20
CA GLN A 157 -15.70 7.83 17.19
C GLN A 157 -14.59 6.77 17.11
N LYS A 158 -14.15 6.22 18.24
CA LYS A 158 -13.14 5.14 18.26
C LYS A 158 -13.68 3.86 17.65
N SER A 159 -14.93 3.51 17.97
CA SER A 159 -15.63 2.38 17.38
C SER A 159 -15.76 2.55 15.87
N ALA A 160 -16.07 3.75 15.38
CA ALA A 160 -16.15 4.03 13.94
C ALA A 160 -14.81 3.81 13.22
N VAL A 161 -13.68 4.27 13.79
CA VAL A 161 -12.35 4.05 13.19
C VAL A 161 -11.97 2.58 13.16
N LEU A 162 -12.30 1.84 14.23
CA LEU A 162 -12.09 0.38 14.27
C LEU A 162 -12.97 -0.34 13.25
N LEU A 163 -14.23 0.06 13.09
CA LEU A 163 -15.14 -0.50 12.10
C LEU A 163 -14.65 -0.26 10.67
N VAL A 164 -14.11 0.91 10.35
CA VAL A 164 -13.53 1.19 9.02
C VAL A 164 -12.33 0.28 8.73
N GLY A 165 -11.43 0.12 9.71
CA GLY A 165 -10.28 -0.79 9.57
C GLY A 165 -10.71 -2.26 9.45
N ALA A 166 -11.67 -2.69 10.27
CA ALA A 166 -12.23 -4.03 10.24
C ALA A 166 -12.97 -4.31 8.92
N LEU A 167 -13.70 -3.32 8.39
CA LEU A 167 -14.41 -3.43 7.12
C LEU A 167 -13.45 -3.70 5.96
N TRP A 168 -12.24 -3.15 5.97
CA TRP A 168 -11.22 -3.49 4.97
C TRP A 168 -10.57 -4.85 5.25
N LEU A 169 -10.10 -5.07 6.47
CA LEU A 169 -9.30 -6.24 6.85
C LEU A 169 -10.08 -7.56 6.82
N LEU A 170 -11.35 -7.52 7.21
CA LEU A 170 -12.26 -8.68 7.28
C LEU A 170 -13.18 -8.77 6.06
N ASN A 171 -12.98 -7.93 5.04
CA ASN A 171 -13.74 -8.05 3.80
C ASN A 171 -13.39 -9.38 3.11
N PRO A 172 -14.35 -10.31 2.92
CA PRO A 172 -14.08 -11.59 2.28
C PRO A 172 -13.65 -11.42 0.83
N MET A 173 -14.09 -10.37 0.14
CA MET A 173 -13.72 -10.10 -1.25
C MET A 173 -12.25 -9.67 -1.36
N VAL A 174 -11.80 -8.73 -0.52
CA VAL A 174 -10.41 -8.26 -0.49
C VAL A 174 -9.47 -9.38 -0.05
N ALA A 175 -9.85 -10.10 1.01
CA ALA A 175 -9.09 -11.27 1.47
C ALA A 175 -8.96 -12.33 0.37
N ASN A 176 -10.03 -12.61 -0.38
CA ASN A 176 -10.00 -13.56 -1.49
C ASN A 176 -9.11 -13.08 -2.63
N ILE A 177 -9.13 -11.80 -3.00
CA ILE A 177 -8.26 -11.26 -4.07
C ILE A 177 -6.78 -11.42 -3.73
N SER A 178 -6.37 -11.08 -2.50
CA SER A 178 -4.97 -11.20 -2.10
C SER A 178 -4.52 -12.65 -1.97
N THR A 179 -5.36 -13.55 -1.43
CA THR A 179 -5.02 -14.98 -1.32
C THR A 179 -5.05 -15.73 -2.65
N ARG A 180 -5.77 -15.24 -3.66
CA ARG A 180 -5.72 -15.79 -5.03
C ARG A 180 -4.43 -15.48 -5.77
N GLY A 181 -3.61 -14.55 -5.29
CA GLY A 181 -2.33 -14.21 -5.91
C GLY A 181 -2.36 -12.96 -6.81
N SER A 182 -3.25 -12.00 -6.54
CA SER A 182 -3.33 -10.76 -7.32
C SER A 182 -2.34 -9.70 -6.85
N ALA A 183 -1.67 -9.05 -7.81
CA ALA A 183 -0.72 -7.97 -7.56
C ALA A 183 -1.37 -6.63 -7.13
N GLU A 184 -2.69 -6.53 -7.22
CA GLU A 184 -3.47 -5.35 -6.77
C GLU A 184 -3.19 -4.98 -5.31
N SER A 185 -2.96 -5.98 -4.46
CA SER A 185 -2.60 -5.80 -3.04
C SER A 185 -1.29 -5.03 -2.85
N VAL A 186 -0.28 -5.29 -3.69
CA VAL A 186 1.02 -4.61 -3.67
C VAL A 186 0.87 -3.16 -4.14
N LEU A 187 0.13 -2.94 -5.23
CA LEU A 187 -0.15 -1.60 -5.74
C LEU A 187 -0.94 -0.78 -4.71
N GLY A 188 -1.98 -1.36 -4.11
CA GLY A 188 -2.74 -0.74 -3.03
C GLY A 188 -1.88 -0.35 -1.83
N ALA A 189 -0.97 -1.23 -1.41
CA ALA A 189 0.00 -0.93 -0.35
C ALA A 189 0.89 0.26 -0.70
N MET A 190 1.40 0.34 -1.94
CA MET A 190 2.20 1.47 -2.39
C MET A 190 1.41 2.79 -2.43
N VAL A 191 0.16 2.78 -2.93
CA VAL A 191 -0.71 3.99 -2.96
C VAL A 191 -0.94 4.51 -1.54
N VAL A 192 -1.41 3.63 -0.65
CA VAL A 192 -1.79 4.03 0.72
C VAL A 192 -0.56 4.44 1.53
N THR A 193 0.59 3.79 1.30
CA THR A 193 1.86 4.22 1.90
C THR A 193 2.26 5.60 1.43
N THR A 194 2.21 5.87 0.12
CA THR A 194 2.51 7.20 -0.46
C THR A 194 1.61 8.27 0.16
N HIS A 195 0.31 8.01 0.24
CA HIS A 195 -0.63 8.93 0.88
C HIS A 195 -0.29 9.18 2.36
N SER A 196 0.06 8.12 3.10
CA SER A 196 0.45 8.25 4.51
C SER A 196 1.73 9.07 4.72
N LEU A 197 2.68 9.02 3.77
CA LEU A 197 3.92 9.78 3.80
C LEU A 197 3.70 11.26 3.49
N ILE A 198 2.79 11.56 2.54
CA ILE A 198 2.37 12.94 2.25
C ILE A 198 1.73 13.56 3.51
N LEU A 199 0.86 12.82 4.20
CA LEU A 199 0.26 13.28 5.46
C LEU A 199 1.27 13.44 6.60
N ALA A 200 2.44 12.81 6.50
CA ALA A 200 3.52 12.91 7.47
C ALA A 200 4.58 13.98 7.09
N ASP A 201 4.34 14.76 6.04
CA ASP A 201 5.26 15.77 5.49
C ASP A 201 6.65 15.19 5.14
N ARG A 202 6.66 13.94 4.65
CA ARG A 202 7.87 13.22 4.19
C ARG A 202 7.84 13.10 2.67
N LEU A 203 8.00 14.24 1.98
CA LEU A 203 7.80 14.34 0.54
C LEU A 203 8.83 13.54 -0.28
N ASP A 204 10.08 13.45 0.19
CA ASP A 204 11.14 12.70 -0.50
C ASP A 204 10.77 11.21 -0.65
N TRP A 205 10.33 10.60 0.45
CA TRP A 205 9.91 9.19 0.46
C TRP A 205 8.60 8.97 -0.30
N ALA A 206 7.68 9.94 -0.26
CA ALA A 206 6.46 9.88 -1.08
C ALA A 206 6.80 9.90 -2.58
N ALA A 207 7.75 10.73 -3.01
CA ALA A 207 8.20 10.78 -4.40
C ALA A 207 8.86 9.47 -4.84
N VAL A 208 9.68 8.85 -3.98
CA VAL A 208 10.29 7.54 -4.26
C VAL A 208 9.22 6.45 -4.43
N MET A 209 8.24 6.37 -3.51
CA MET A 209 7.16 5.38 -3.59
C MET A 209 6.26 5.59 -4.81
N PHE A 210 5.96 6.84 -5.14
CA PHE A 210 5.18 7.19 -6.34
C PHE A 210 5.94 6.86 -7.64
N GLY A 211 7.26 7.12 -7.68
CA GLY A 211 8.11 6.75 -8.81
C GLY A 211 8.20 5.24 -9.03
N LEU A 212 8.22 4.47 -7.93
CA LEU A 212 8.20 3.00 -7.98
C LEU A 212 6.90 2.47 -8.62
N GLN A 213 5.79 3.16 -8.36
CA GLN A 213 4.46 2.83 -8.88
C GLN A 213 4.27 3.20 -10.35
N ALA A 214 4.76 4.36 -10.79
CA ALA A 214 4.59 4.84 -12.17
C ALA A 214 5.27 3.95 -13.23
N ARG A 215 6.21 3.08 -12.82
CA ARG A 215 6.83 2.07 -13.70
C ARG A 215 5.97 0.79 -13.84
N ALA A 216 4.78 0.73 -13.22
CA ALA A 216 3.87 -0.41 -13.28
C ALA A 216 2.89 -0.38 -14.46
N ASP A 217 2.63 0.77 -15.11
CA ASP A 217 1.68 0.88 -16.24
C ASP A 217 2.13 1.89 -17.31
N PRO A 218 2.12 1.53 -18.61
CA PRO A 218 2.36 2.50 -19.71
C PRO A 218 1.24 3.54 -19.85
N VAL A 219 0.05 3.31 -19.30
CA VAL A 219 -1.09 4.24 -19.36
C VAL A 219 -0.91 5.43 -18.40
N LEU A 220 -0.17 5.25 -17.30
CA LEU A 220 0.10 6.32 -16.34
C LEU A 220 1.17 7.30 -16.86
N LEU A 221 2.01 6.90 -17.83
CA LEU A 221 3.07 7.74 -18.39
C LEU A 221 2.52 8.96 -19.15
N GLY A 222 1.33 8.84 -19.75
CA GLY A 222 0.61 9.98 -20.33
C GLY A 222 0.11 10.98 -19.28
N PHE A 223 -0.36 10.49 -18.13
CA PHE A 223 -0.73 11.33 -16.99
C PHE A 223 0.49 11.95 -16.30
N VAL A 224 1.61 11.21 -16.18
CA VAL A 224 2.87 11.66 -15.57
C VAL A 224 3.55 12.76 -16.38
N ASN A 225 3.49 12.73 -17.72
CA ASN A 225 4.03 13.82 -18.52
C ASN A 225 3.18 15.10 -18.44
N SER A 226 1.86 15.00 -18.24
CA SER A 226 1.00 16.15 -17.94
C SER A 226 1.17 16.65 -16.49
N THR A 227 1.49 15.74 -15.56
CA THR A 227 1.75 16.08 -14.16
C THR A 227 3.20 16.45 -13.85
N LYS A 228 4.20 16.27 -14.73
CA LYS A 228 5.53 16.87 -14.49
C LYS A 228 5.46 18.40 -14.44
N ALA A 229 4.65 19.02 -15.28
CA ALA A 229 4.41 20.47 -15.22
C ALA A 229 3.42 20.83 -14.09
N SER A 230 2.34 20.06 -13.92
CA SER A 230 1.29 20.39 -12.96
C SER A 230 1.59 20.00 -11.51
N VAL A 231 2.41 18.97 -11.26
CA VAL A 231 2.86 18.54 -9.92
C VAL A 231 4.07 19.35 -9.48
N CYS A 232 5.04 19.72 -10.35
CA CYS A 232 6.05 20.71 -9.94
C CYS A 232 5.42 22.10 -9.66
N ALA A 233 4.45 22.54 -10.49
CA ALA A 233 3.77 23.81 -10.27
C ALA A 233 2.82 23.78 -9.05
N ASN A 234 2.02 22.72 -8.87
CA ASN A 234 1.11 22.61 -7.73
C ASN A 234 1.80 22.14 -6.43
N PHE A 235 2.89 21.37 -6.46
CA PHE A 235 3.69 21.13 -5.24
C PHE A 235 4.41 22.39 -4.79
N GLY A 236 4.94 23.22 -5.69
CA GLY A 236 5.45 24.54 -5.34
C GLY A 236 4.38 25.40 -4.65
N PHE A 237 3.14 25.36 -5.17
CA PHE A 237 2.02 26.11 -4.62
C PHE A 237 1.48 25.55 -3.29
N ILE A 238 1.46 24.22 -3.12
CA ILE A 238 1.04 23.54 -1.88
C ILE A 238 2.11 23.71 -0.78
N ILE A 239 3.40 23.68 -1.14
CA ILE A 239 4.51 23.96 -0.21
C ILE A 239 4.47 25.41 0.27
N LEU A 240 4.19 26.38 -0.61
CA LEU A 240 4.03 27.79 -0.21
C LEU A 240 2.80 28.01 0.68
N ARG A 241 1.72 27.29 0.44
CA ARG A 241 0.46 27.45 1.21
C ARG A 241 0.47 26.79 2.59
N PHE A 242 1.32 25.79 2.82
CA PHE A 242 1.50 25.17 4.13
C PHE A 242 2.58 25.84 5.00
N ARG A 243 3.48 26.64 4.41
CA ARG A 243 4.58 27.27 5.14
C ARG A 243 4.25 28.64 5.76
N GLY A 244 3.02 29.12 5.65
CA GLY A 244 2.59 30.37 6.31
C GLY A 244 3.46 31.58 5.95
N ALA A 245 4.02 31.62 4.74
CA ALA A 245 4.66 32.82 4.25
C ALA A 245 3.56 33.70 3.65
N ASP A 246 3.28 34.82 4.31
CA ASP A 246 2.41 35.87 3.82
C ASP A 246 2.78 36.25 2.38
N VAL A 247 1.77 36.27 1.52
CA VAL A 247 1.86 36.55 0.07
C VAL A 247 2.07 38.05 -0.20
N CYS A 248 2.52 38.84 0.77
CA CYS A 248 2.60 40.30 0.66
C CYS A 248 3.97 40.87 0.24
N ASP A 249 5.09 40.13 0.30
CA ASP A 249 6.44 40.72 0.13
C ASP A 249 7.14 40.51 -1.22
N LEU A 250 6.47 39.95 -2.24
CA LEU A 250 7.08 39.76 -3.58
C LEU A 250 6.68 40.83 -4.61
N GLY A 251 6.05 41.93 -4.17
CA GLY A 251 5.64 43.05 -5.03
C GLY A 251 6.64 44.20 -5.19
N ALA A 252 7.81 44.18 -4.54
CA ALA A 252 8.71 45.33 -4.50
C ALA A 252 10.19 44.94 -4.69
N SER A 253 10.57 44.55 -5.92
CA SER A 253 11.93 44.79 -6.45
C SER A 253 12.00 44.35 -7.93
N VAL A 254 11.22 45.02 -8.77
CA VAL A 254 11.60 45.23 -10.17
C VAL A 254 11.57 46.74 -10.37
N SER A 255 12.76 47.33 -10.26
CA SER A 255 13.11 48.68 -10.69
C SER A 255 14.44 48.55 -11.39
#